data_AF-A0A5C1YEY2-F1
#
_entry.id   AF-A0A5C1YEY2-F1
#
_cell.length_a   1.000
_cell.length_b   1.000
_cell.length_c   1.000
_cell.angle_alpha   90.00
_cell.angle_beta   90.00
_cell.angle_gamma   90.00
#
_symmetry.space_group_name_H-M   'P 1'
#
loop_
_entity.id
_entity.type
_entity.pdbx_description
1 polymer ?
#
loop_
_entity_poly.entity_id
_entity_poly.type
_entity_poly.pdbx_seq_one_letter_code
_entity_poly.pdbx_strand_id
1 'polypeptide(L)'
;MPRSKPLLLWEPFPYLVLVVLLIATGFVRPSSPPWLLWPLMALIAASLAWIVVAIALERRRRNPDQWGNVDTFDGLELVDALPAERSVRAVAPVADTERHRRAIELARLNGGAEQQAVLVPRASRWLSMRYRVGVQLSGGGQPRHAGFLRADAQERWGALLDGLRTRGEYVRVPAFITGAEGRFGVELDVSGLEALEGGGAPAQ
;
A
#
# COMPACT_ATOMS: atom_id res chain seq x y z
N MET A 1 -12.39 -11.74 -0.97
CA MET A 1 -12.51 -10.31 -0.60
C MET A 1 -12.30 -9.44 -1.85
N PRO A 2 -12.89 -8.23 -1.93
CA PRO A 2 -12.83 -7.40 -3.13
C PRO A 2 -11.39 -7.01 -3.48
N ARG A 3 -11.01 -7.17 -4.76
CA ARG A 3 -9.66 -6.87 -5.28
C ARG A 3 -9.46 -5.38 -5.61
N SER A 4 -10.51 -4.57 -5.51
CA SER A 4 -10.50 -3.15 -5.83
C SER A 4 -11.12 -2.29 -4.73
N LYS A 5 -10.63 -1.05 -4.63
CA LYS A 5 -11.20 -0.01 -3.77
C LYS A 5 -12.63 0.33 -4.25
N PRO A 6 -13.58 0.60 -3.33
CA PRO A 6 -14.83 1.23 -3.71
C PRO A 6 -14.55 2.67 -4.21
N LEU A 7 -15.39 3.18 -5.11
CA LEU A 7 -15.21 4.51 -5.73
C LEU A 7 -15.08 5.64 -4.71
N LEU A 8 -15.82 5.55 -3.61
CA LEU A 8 -15.79 6.53 -2.51
C LEU A 8 -14.46 6.54 -1.75
N LEU A 9 -13.65 5.47 -1.82
CA LEU A 9 -12.31 5.39 -1.24
C LEU A 9 -11.20 5.61 -2.28
N TRP A 10 -11.56 5.96 -3.52
CA TRP A 10 -10.59 6.30 -4.55
C TRP A 10 -10.19 7.77 -4.39
N GLU A 11 -8.95 8.03 -3.99
CA GLU A 11 -8.47 9.39 -3.67
C GLU A 11 -8.74 10.46 -4.74
N PRO A 12 -8.73 10.18 -6.06
CA PRO A 12 -9.06 11.19 -7.07
C PRO A 12 -10.53 11.62 -7.06
N PHE A 13 -11.44 10.81 -6.52
CA PHE A 13 -12.88 11.05 -6.58
C PHE A 13 -13.31 12.42 -6.01
N PRO A 14 -12.94 12.82 -4.77
CA PRO A 14 -13.31 14.13 -4.24
C PRO A 14 -12.75 15.30 -5.08
N TYR A 15 -11.56 15.15 -5.67
CA TYR A 15 -11.01 16.16 -6.58
C TYR A 15 -11.79 16.23 -7.90
N LEU A 16 -12.21 15.10 -8.44
CA LEU A 16 -13.06 15.05 -9.64
C LEU A 16 -14.41 15.73 -9.39
N VAL A 17 -15.03 15.49 -8.23
CA VAL A 17 -16.25 16.19 -7.82
C VAL A 17 -16.01 17.70 -7.81
N LEU A 18 -14.92 18.17 -7.19
CA LEU A 18 -14.61 19.60 -7.13
C LEU A 18 -14.34 20.21 -8.51
N VAL A 19 -13.64 19.49 -9.40
CA VAL A 19 -13.40 19.93 -10.79
C VAL A 19 -14.73 20.04 -11.56
N VAL A 20 -15.62 19.05 -11.45
CA VAL A 20 -16.93 19.09 -12.10
C VAL A 20 -17.76 20.27 -11.57
N LEU A 21 -17.74 20.53 -10.26
CA LEU A 21 -18.42 21.68 -9.67
C LEU A 21 -17.82 23.00 -10.11
N LEU A 22 -16.49 23.08 -10.22
CA LEU A 22 -15.81 24.27 -10.71
C LEU A 22 -16.15 24.53 -12.18
N ILE A 23 -16.20 23.50 -13.03
CA ILE A 23 -16.66 23.63 -14.41
C ILE A 23 -18.11 24.12 -14.46
N ALA A 24 -18.97 23.63 -13.56
CA ALA A 24 -20.35 24.09 -13.46
C ALA A 24 -20.46 25.58 -13.14
N THR A 25 -19.52 26.17 -12.38
CA THR A 25 -19.49 27.63 -12.14
C THR A 25 -19.32 28.44 -13.42
N GLY A 26 -18.68 27.87 -14.46
CA GLY A 26 -18.56 28.52 -15.77
C GLY A 26 -19.90 28.66 -16.52
N PHE A 27 -20.87 27.80 -16.22
CA PHE A 27 -22.21 27.85 -16.80
C PHE A 27 -23.18 28.68 -15.96
N VAL A 28 -22.96 28.77 -14.64
CA VAL A 28 -23.80 29.52 -13.70
C VAL A 28 -23.28 30.95 -13.57
N ARG A 29 -23.88 31.87 -14.32
CA ARG A 29 -23.54 33.30 -14.24
C ARG A 29 -24.00 33.90 -12.89
N PRO A 30 -23.36 34.96 -12.38
CA PRO A 30 -23.81 35.68 -11.18
C PRO A 30 -25.24 36.24 -11.30
N SER A 31 -25.70 36.47 -12.53
CA SER A 31 -27.07 36.89 -12.85
C SER A 31 -28.08 35.73 -12.94
N SER A 32 -27.66 34.49 -12.67
CA SER A 32 -28.53 33.32 -12.68
C SER A 32 -29.54 33.35 -11.52
N PRO A 33 -30.68 32.66 -11.65
CA PRO A 33 -31.64 32.56 -10.56
C PRO A 33 -31.00 32.06 -9.25
N PRO A 34 -31.34 32.64 -8.08
CA PRO A 34 -30.75 32.28 -6.80
C PRO A 34 -30.85 30.77 -6.47
N TRP A 35 -31.92 30.11 -6.91
CA TRP A 35 -32.14 28.68 -6.69
C TRP A 35 -31.14 27.78 -7.44
N LEU A 36 -30.39 28.31 -8.41
CA LEU A 36 -29.36 27.58 -9.14
C LEU A 36 -27.97 27.87 -8.55
N LEU A 37 -27.72 29.12 -8.18
CA LEU A 37 -26.46 29.59 -7.60
C LEU A 37 -26.24 29.05 -6.18
N TRP A 38 -27.23 29.16 -5.29
CA TRP A 38 -27.08 28.78 -3.88
C TRP A 38 -26.81 27.28 -3.69
N PRO A 39 -27.51 26.34 -4.36
CA PRO A 39 -27.18 24.93 -4.26
C PRO A 39 -25.79 24.60 -4.79
N LEU A 40 -25.35 25.24 -5.90
CA LEU A 40 -24.00 25.04 -6.43
C LEU A 40 -22.94 25.48 -5.42
N MET A 41 -23.09 26.67 -4.83
CA MET A 41 -22.19 27.18 -3.80
C MET A 41 -22.19 26.30 -2.55
N ALA A 42 -23.36 25.82 -2.12
CA ALA A 42 -23.47 24.88 -1.02
C ALA A 42 -22.75 23.55 -1.31
N LEU A 43 -22.86 23.03 -2.54
CA LEU A 43 -22.19 21.80 -2.95
C LEU A 43 -20.66 21.96 -3.00
N ILE A 44 -20.17 23.10 -3.49
CA ILE A 44 -18.74 23.44 -3.48
C ILE A 44 -18.23 23.52 -2.04
N ALA A 45 -18.92 24.26 -1.17
CA ALA A 45 -18.55 24.40 0.24
C ALA A 45 -18.57 23.05 0.97
N ALA A 46 -19.59 22.22 0.74
CA ALA A 46 -19.69 20.88 1.31
C ALA A 46 -18.57 19.95 0.82
N SER A 47 -18.24 20.00 -0.48
CA SER A 47 -17.14 19.22 -1.05
C SER A 47 -15.79 19.63 -0.48
N LEU A 48 -15.57 20.94 -0.31
CA LEU A 48 -14.35 21.47 0.30
C LEU A 48 -14.23 21.05 1.77
N ALA A 49 -15.32 21.17 2.54
CA ALA A 49 -15.36 20.71 3.93
C ALA A 49 -15.09 19.20 4.03
N TRP A 50 -15.67 18.40 3.12
CA TRP A 50 -15.42 16.97 3.05
C TRP A 50 -13.94 16.64 2.80
N ILE A 51 -13.29 17.32 1.85
CA ILE A 51 -11.84 17.16 1.58
C ILE A 51 -11.01 17.48 2.82
N VAL A 52 -11.29 18.61 3.48
CA VAL A 52 -10.57 19.01 4.70
C VAL A 52 -10.73 17.97 5.81
N VAL A 53 -11.95 17.46 6.01
CA VAL A 53 -12.22 16.41 7.01
C VAL A 53 -11.49 15.11 6.62
N ALA A 54 -11.52 14.71 5.35
CA ALA A 54 -10.82 13.51 4.89
C ALA A 54 -9.31 13.58 5.15
N ILE A 55 -8.68 14.72 4.83
CA ILE A 55 -7.25 14.96 5.12
C ILE A 55 -6.99 14.98 6.64
N ALA A 56 -7.87 15.58 7.43
CA ALA A 56 -7.72 15.63 8.88
C ALA A 56 -7.87 14.25 9.54
N LEU A 57 -8.77 13.41 9.03
CA LEU A 57 -8.94 12.03 9.48
C LEU A 57 -7.74 11.17 9.09
N GLU A 58 -7.18 11.38 7.90
CA GLU A 58 -5.95 10.73 7.45
C GLU A 58 -4.74 11.09 8.33
N ARG A 59 -4.65 12.35 8.78
CA ARG A 59 -3.63 12.78 9.74
C ARG A 59 -3.74 12.09 11.11
N ARG A 60 -4.89 11.50 11.46
CA ARG A 60 -5.00 10.62 12.64
C ARG A 60 -4.35 9.28 12.29
N ARG A 61 -3.00 9.28 12.40
CA ARG A 61 -2.06 8.19 12.10
C ARG A 61 -2.65 6.79 12.34
N ARG A 62 -3.01 6.10 11.25
CA ARG A 62 -3.16 4.64 11.25
C ARG A 62 -1.87 4.06 10.67
N ASN A 63 -1.39 2.98 11.27
CA ASN A 63 -0.19 2.29 10.83
C ASN A 63 -0.52 0.80 10.68
N PRO A 64 -0.52 0.23 9.46
CA PRO A 64 -0.34 0.89 8.18
C PRO A 64 -1.47 1.90 7.86
N ASP A 65 -1.19 2.88 7.00
CA ASP A 65 -2.20 3.84 6.54
C ASP A 65 -3.25 3.16 5.63
N GLN A 66 -4.24 3.93 5.18
CA GLN A 66 -5.29 3.42 4.30
C GLN A 66 -4.79 2.94 2.92
N TRP A 67 -3.53 3.22 2.59
CA TRP A 67 -2.87 2.86 1.33
C TRP A 67 -1.78 1.79 1.50
N GLY A 68 -1.60 1.28 2.71
CA GLY A 68 -0.59 0.27 3.04
C GLY A 68 0.83 0.80 3.16
N ASN A 69 1.01 2.11 3.37
CA ASN A 69 2.29 2.64 3.83
C ASN A 69 2.45 2.38 5.32
N VAL A 70 3.66 2.05 5.72
CA VAL A 70 4.03 1.73 7.10
C VAL A 70 5.00 2.80 7.56
N ASP A 71 4.65 3.52 8.62
CA ASP A 71 5.50 4.58 9.17
C ASP A 71 6.49 4.03 10.20
N THR A 72 6.07 3.02 10.97
CA THR A 72 6.91 2.30 11.94
C THR A 72 6.51 0.83 11.98
N PHE A 73 7.42 -0.06 12.37
CA PHE A 73 7.07 -1.45 12.69
C PHE A 73 6.63 -1.62 14.14
N ASP A 74 6.79 -0.60 14.98
CA ASP A 74 6.39 -0.65 16.38
C ASP A 74 4.88 -0.80 16.51
N GLY A 75 4.46 -1.77 17.33
CA GLY A 75 3.05 -2.08 17.54
C GLY A 75 2.40 -2.89 16.41
N LEU A 76 3.15 -3.31 15.39
CA LEU A 76 2.69 -4.31 14.43
C LEU A 76 3.03 -5.71 14.93
N GLU A 77 2.07 -6.62 14.84
CA GLU A 77 2.31 -8.04 15.09
C GLU A 77 2.96 -8.65 13.84
N LEU A 78 4.23 -9.04 13.98
CA LEU A 78 5.04 -9.54 12.87
C LEU A 78 5.26 -11.04 13.00
N VAL A 79 4.80 -11.76 11.99
CA VAL A 79 4.95 -13.21 11.86
C VAL A 79 6.12 -13.47 10.92
N ASP A 80 7.18 -14.10 11.43
CA ASP A 80 8.36 -14.41 10.63
C ASP A 80 8.12 -15.64 9.77
N ALA A 81 8.21 -15.48 8.45
CA ALA A 81 8.28 -16.58 7.50
C ALA A 81 9.74 -17.03 7.38
N LEU A 82 10.04 -18.20 7.94
CA LEU A 82 11.41 -18.71 8.03
C LEU A 82 12.03 -18.90 6.63
N PRO A 83 13.32 -18.53 6.45
CA PRO A 83 14.04 -18.78 5.21
C PRO A 83 14.17 -20.27 4.92
N ALA A 84 14.08 -20.64 3.65
CA ALA A 84 14.49 -21.97 3.22
C ALA A 84 16.01 -22.03 2.97
N GLU A 85 16.57 -23.24 3.00
CA GLU A 85 17.93 -23.48 2.53
C GLU A 85 18.08 -23.00 1.08
N ARG A 86 19.26 -22.47 0.73
CA ARG A 86 19.52 -21.86 -0.59
C ARG A 86 19.18 -22.77 -1.78
N SER A 87 19.24 -24.09 -1.61
CA SER A 87 18.95 -25.10 -2.63
C SER A 87 17.45 -25.24 -2.99
N VAL A 88 16.54 -24.80 -2.11
CA VAL A 88 15.08 -24.97 -2.27
C VAL A 88 14.35 -23.62 -2.15
N ARG A 89 15.08 -22.51 -2.23
CA ARG A 89 14.53 -21.17 -2.06
C ARG A 89 13.61 -20.79 -3.22
N ALA A 90 12.35 -20.50 -2.90
CA ALA A 90 11.39 -19.89 -3.80
C ALA A 90 11.57 -18.37 -3.72
N VAL A 91 12.20 -17.79 -4.75
CA VAL A 91 12.46 -16.35 -4.81
C VAL A 91 11.38 -15.66 -5.64
N ALA A 92 10.75 -14.64 -5.06
CA ALA A 92 9.79 -13.78 -5.75
C ALA A 92 10.40 -12.38 -5.97
N PRO A 93 10.60 -11.93 -7.23
CA PRO A 93 11.07 -10.58 -7.47
C PRO A 93 9.96 -9.55 -7.17
N VAL A 94 10.37 -8.38 -6.69
CA VAL A 94 9.49 -7.24 -6.41
C VAL A 94 9.27 -6.43 -7.69
N ALA A 95 8.03 -6.06 -7.96
CA ALA A 95 7.66 -5.17 -9.04
C ALA A 95 7.87 -3.71 -8.66
N ASP A 96 8.06 -2.86 -9.67
CA ASP A 96 8.08 -1.40 -9.53
C ASP A 96 9.23 -0.84 -8.66
N THR A 97 10.34 -1.58 -8.53
CA THR A 97 11.53 -1.16 -7.78
C THR A 97 12.13 0.14 -8.32
N GLU A 98 12.08 0.35 -9.64
CA GLU A 98 12.60 1.55 -10.29
C GLU A 98 11.96 2.86 -9.78
N ARG A 99 10.67 2.82 -9.39
CA ARG A 99 9.98 4.00 -8.82
C ARG A 99 10.40 4.28 -7.39
N HIS A 100 10.96 3.30 -6.70
CA HIS A 100 11.36 3.36 -5.30
C HIS A 100 12.88 3.29 -5.14
N ARG A 101 13.65 3.57 -6.21
CA ARG A 101 15.11 3.44 -6.22
C ARG A 101 15.79 4.13 -5.05
N ARG A 102 15.43 5.38 -4.74
CA ARG A 102 15.99 6.14 -3.62
C ARG A 102 15.69 5.50 -2.27
N ALA A 103 14.49 4.95 -2.10
CA ALA A 103 14.12 4.27 -0.86
C ALA A 103 14.91 2.97 -0.69
N ILE A 104 15.06 2.19 -1.78
CA ILE A 104 15.84 0.95 -1.79
C ILE A 104 17.33 1.22 -1.55
N GLU A 105 17.89 2.25 -2.20
CA GLU A 105 19.27 2.68 -2.01
C GLU A 105 19.56 3.01 -0.55
N LEU A 106 18.71 3.84 0.06
CA LEU A 106 18.87 4.20 1.46
C LEU A 106 18.64 3.01 2.40
N ALA A 107 17.73 2.07 2.06
CA ALA A 107 17.58 0.84 2.82
C ALA A 107 18.87 0.02 2.78
N ARG A 108 19.48 -0.12 1.59
CA ARG A 108 20.75 -0.82 1.40
C ARG A 108 21.89 -0.18 2.16
N LEU A 109 22.00 1.14 2.13
CA LEU A 109 23.07 1.87 2.81
C LEU A 109 23.01 1.67 4.34
N ASN A 110 21.81 1.55 4.90
CA ASN A 110 21.63 1.45 6.36
C ASN A 110 21.46 0.01 6.87
N GLY A 111 21.00 -0.93 6.03
CA GLY A 111 20.67 -2.31 6.41
C GLY A 111 21.46 -3.39 5.67
N GLY A 112 22.30 -3.01 4.69
CA GLY A 112 23.02 -3.96 3.84
C GLY A 112 22.19 -4.51 2.68
N ALA A 113 22.78 -5.44 1.93
CA ALA A 113 22.12 -6.08 0.78
C ALA A 113 21.16 -7.21 1.20
N GLU A 114 21.41 -7.87 2.32
CA GLU A 114 20.54 -8.88 2.92
C GLU A 114 19.82 -8.26 4.11
N GLN A 115 18.49 -8.25 4.08
CA GLN A 115 17.66 -7.64 5.11
C GLN A 115 16.30 -8.33 5.15
N GLN A 116 15.40 -7.85 6.00
CA GLN A 116 14.03 -8.35 6.06
C GLN A 116 13.08 -7.38 5.35
N ALA A 117 11.96 -7.93 4.88
CA ALA A 117 10.87 -7.16 4.32
C ALA A 117 9.55 -7.57 4.96
N VAL A 118 8.69 -6.61 5.24
CA VAL A 118 7.32 -6.84 5.71
C VAL A 118 6.38 -6.73 4.51
N LEU A 119 5.54 -7.74 4.36
CA LEU A 119 4.49 -7.80 3.35
C LEU A 119 3.24 -7.12 3.90
N VAL A 120 2.76 -6.08 3.20
CA VAL A 120 1.63 -5.25 3.63
C VAL A 120 0.47 -5.43 2.66
N PRO A 121 -0.56 -6.20 3.03
CA PRO A 121 -1.69 -6.46 2.15
C PRO A 121 -2.59 -5.24 2.04
N ARG A 122 -3.30 -5.15 0.92
CA ARG A 122 -4.13 -3.99 0.53
C ARG A 122 -3.37 -2.68 0.42
N ALA A 123 -2.08 -2.76 0.13
CA ALA A 123 -1.35 -1.61 -0.34
C ALA A 123 -1.85 -1.19 -1.73
N SER A 124 -1.73 0.08 -2.05
CA SER A 124 -2.17 0.58 -3.35
C SER A 124 -1.42 1.85 -3.72
N ARG A 125 -1.34 2.12 -5.02
CA ARG A 125 -0.94 3.45 -5.49
C ARG A 125 -2.11 4.40 -5.36
N TRP A 126 -1.79 5.68 -5.18
CA TRP A 126 -2.77 6.76 -5.18
C TRP A 126 -3.79 6.61 -6.32
N LEU A 127 -3.31 6.58 -7.57
CA LEU A 127 -4.19 6.53 -8.75
C LEU A 127 -4.78 5.15 -9.04
N SER A 128 -4.38 4.09 -8.33
CA SER A 128 -4.84 2.74 -8.62
C SER A 128 -6.04 2.36 -7.77
N MET A 129 -7.07 1.83 -8.43
CA MET A 129 -8.17 1.15 -7.74
C MET A 129 -7.81 -0.27 -7.30
N ARG A 130 -6.73 -0.87 -7.80
CA ARG A 130 -6.40 -2.28 -7.51
C ARG A 130 -5.59 -2.38 -6.23
N TYR A 131 -6.03 -3.24 -5.33
CA TYR A 131 -5.23 -3.63 -4.17
C TYR A 131 -4.06 -4.52 -4.59
N ARG A 132 -2.94 -4.33 -3.91
CA ARG A 132 -1.69 -5.06 -4.08
C ARG A 132 -1.10 -5.39 -2.71
N VAL A 133 -0.07 -6.22 -2.71
CA VAL A 133 0.76 -6.45 -1.52
C VAL A 133 1.98 -5.54 -1.64
N GLY A 134 2.09 -4.58 -0.74
CA GLY A 134 3.25 -3.69 -0.64
C GLY A 134 4.40 -4.41 0.05
N VAL A 135 5.63 -4.06 -0.34
CA VAL A 135 6.85 -4.61 0.24
C VAL A 135 7.58 -3.50 0.96
N GLN A 136 7.74 -3.62 2.28
CA GLN A 136 8.40 -2.65 3.13
C GLN A 136 9.72 -3.23 3.66
N LEU A 137 10.86 -2.69 3.23
CA LEU A 137 12.17 -3.09 3.73
C LEU A 137 12.37 -2.59 5.16
N SER A 138 12.97 -3.42 6.02
CA SER A 138 13.22 -3.08 7.42
C SER A 138 14.65 -2.64 7.73
N GLY A 139 15.52 -2.51 6.73
CA GLY A 139 16.90 -2.05 6.93
C GLY A 139 16.98 -0.57 7.32
N GLY A 140 17.71 -0.29 8.40
CA GLY A 140 18.03 1.08 8.80
C GLY A 140 17.02 1.77 9.71
N GLY A 141 16.28 1.02 10.51
CA GLY A 141 15.45 1.56 11.61
C GLY A 141 14.13 2.22 11.19
N GLN A 142 13.91 2.47 9.91
CA GLN A 142 12.64 2.98 9.37
C GLN A 142 12.15 2.09 8.22
N PRO A 143 10.84 1.75 8.18
CA PRO A 143 10.24 1.07 7.03
C PRO A 143 10.47 1.85 5.73
N ARG A 144 10.90 1.16 4.68
CA ARG A 144 11.10 1.78 3.36
C ARG A 144 10.39 0.99 2.28
N HIS A 145 9.47 1.65 1.58
CA HIS A 145 8.69 0.99 0.54
C HIS A 145 9.57 0.65 -0.66
N ALA A 146 9.67 -0.63 -1.00
CA ALA A 146 10.46 -1.13 -2.13
C ALA A 146 9.61 -1.35 -3.39
N GLY A 147 8.28 -1.37 -3.26
CA GLY A 147 7.37 -1.63 -4.36
C GLY A 147 6.32 -2.67 -3.98
N PHE A 148 5.92 -3.47 -4.96
CA PHE A 148 4.81 -4.41 -4.80
C PHE A 148 5.21 -5.82 -5.14
N LEU A 149 4.56 -6.79 -4.52
CA LEU A 149 4.65 -8.18 -4.95
C LEU A 149 4.20 -8.29 -6.42
N ARG A 150 4.88 -9.13 -7.22
CA ARG A 150 4.47 -9.37 -8.61
C ARG A 150 3.12 -10.08 -8.69
N ALA A 151 2.47 -9.99 -9.84
CA ALA A 151 1.10 -10.46 -10.04
C ALA A 151 0.91 -11.96 -9.76
N ASP A 152 1.87 -12.79 -10.17
CA ASP A 152 1.93 -14.23 -9.93
C ASP A 152 2.04 -14.57 -8.43
N ALA A 153 2.98 -13.94 -7.73
CA ALA A 153 3.14 -14.13 -6.29
C ALA A 153 1.95 -13.53 -5.51
N GLN A 154 1.36 -12.43 -5.98
CA GLN A 154 0.15 -11.84 -5.41
C GLN A 154 -1.07 -12.75 -5.60
N GLU A 155 -1.21 -13.41 -6.75
CA GLU A 155 -2.29 -14.35 -7.00
C GLU A 155 -2.20 -15.56 -6.09
N ARG A 156 -0.99 -16.09 -5.89
CA ARG A 156 -0.73 -17.23 -5.00
C ARG A 156 -0.93 -16.88 -3.52
N TRP A 157 -0.30 -15.80 -3.04
CA TRP A 157 -0.20 -15.51 -1.60
C TRP A 157 -1.18 -14.47 -1.09
N GLY A 158 -1.86 -13.74 -1.98
CA GLY A 158 -2.67 -12.59 -1.60
C GLY A 158 -3.80 -12.93 -0.62
N ALA A 159 -4.42 -14.11 -0.76
CA ALA A 159 -5.51 -14.53 0.12
C ALA A 159 -5.02 -14.84 1.55
N LEU A 160 -3.90 -15.58 1.66
CA LEU A 160 -3.25 -15.88 2.95
C LEU A 160 -2.88 -14.59 3.70
N LEU A 161 -2.19 -13.69 3.00
CA LEU A 161 -1.73 -12.44 3.57
C LEU A 161 -2.90 -11.52 3.96
N ASP A 162 -3.94 -11.42 3.13
CA ASP A 162 -5.17 -10.70 3.50
C ASP A 162 -5.83 -11.29 4.75
N GLY A 163 -5.82 -12.61 4.91
CA GLY A 163 -6.31 -13.31 6.10
C GLY A 163 -5.53 -12.91 7.37
N LEU A 164 -4.20 -12.98 7.31
CA LEU A 164 -3.31 -12.56 8.41
C LEU A 164 -3.57 -11.10 8.81
N ARG A 165 -3.67 -10.21 7.82
CA ARG A 165 -3.98 -8.80 8.04
C ARG A 165 -5.31 -8.59 8.78
N THR A 166 -6.32 -9.43 8.55
CA THR A 166 -7.60 -9.29 9.29
C THR A 166 -7.47 -9.59 10.78
N ARG A 167 -6.42 -10.32 11.18
CA ARG A 167 -6.06 -10.57 12.58
C ARG A 167 -5.10 -9.52 13.15
N GLY A 168 -4.63 -8.58 12.33
CA GLY A 168 -3.60 -7.60 12.72
C GLY A 168 -2.16 -8.08 12.52
N GLU A 169 -1.99 -9.27 11.95
CA GLU A 169 -0.69 -9.90 11.70
C GLU A 169 -0.14 -9.53 10.32
N TYR A 170 1.17 -9.27 10.25
CA TYR A 170 1.88 -8.99 9.00
C TYR A 170 3.08 -9.90 8.87
N VAL A 171 3.35 -10.37 7.66
CA VAL A 171 4.43 -11.35 7.45
C VAL A 171 5.74 -10.65 7.17
N ARG A 172 6.79 -11.06 7.88
CA ARG A 172 8.17 -10.70 7.61
C ARG A 172 8.85 -11.82 6.83
N VAL A 173 9.45 -11.49 5.70
CA VAL A 173 10.18 -12.39 4.81
C VAL A 173 11.61 -11.90 4.60
N PRO A 174 12.59 -12.81 4.40
CA PRO A 174 13.92 -12.42 3.98
C PRO A 174 13.89 -11.70 2.61
N ALA A 175 14.71 -10.66 2.47
CA ALA A 175 14.79 -9.80 1.31
C ALA A 175 16.25 -9.59 0.88
N PHE A 176 16.50 -9.67 -0.42
CA PHE A 176 17.80 -9.47 -1.04
C PHE A 176 17.72 -8.30 -2.01
N ILE A 177 18.50 -7.24 -1.76
CA ILE A 177 18.68 -6.16 -2.73
C ILE A 177 19.73 -6.60 -3.73
N THR A 178 19.33 -6.74 -4.99
CA THR A 178 20.22 -7.09 -6.11
C THR A 178 20.61 -5.85 -6.92
N GLY A 179 21.73 -5.95 -7.64
CA GLY A 179 22.25 -4.87 -8.49
C GLY A 179 23.23 -3.91 -7.81
N ALA A 180 23.80 -3.02 -8.60
CA ALA A 180 24.74 -1.99 -8.18
C ALA A 180 24.33 -0.64 -8.79
N GLU A 181 24.71 0.45 -8.10
CA GLU A 181 24.62 1.86 -8.51
C GLU A 181 23.62 2.17 -9.62
N GLY A 182 22.41 2.58 -9.23
CA GLY A 182 21.42 3.16 -10.15
C GLY A 182 20.43 2.18 -10.76
N ARG A 183 20.58 0.85 -10.57
CA ARG A 183 19.53 -0.14 -10.90
C ARG A 183 19.44 -1.19 -9.79
N PHE A 184 18.49 -1.00 -8.88
CA PHE A 184 18.25 -1.93 -7.77
C PHE A 184 17.07 -2.84 -8.06
N GLY A 185 17.31 -4.15 -7.92
CA GLY A 185 16.29 -5.17 -7.79
C GLY A 185 16.05 -5.49 -6.31
N VAL A 186 14.86 -6.03 -6.02
CA VAL A 186 14.58 -6.62 -4.71
C VAL A 186 13.95 -7.98 -4.94
N GLU A 187 14.48 -8.98 -4.25
CA GLU A 187 14.08 -10.37 -4.31
C GLU A 187 13.65 -10.82 -2.91
N LEU A 188 12.54 -11.54 -2.81
CA LEU A 188 11.97 -12.00 -1.56
C LEU A 188 12.07 -13.52 -1.48
N ASP A 189 12.50 -14.05 -0.32
CA ASP A 189 12.36 -15.47 -0.01
C ASP A 189 10.94 -15.71 0.49
N VAL A 190 10.11 -16.31 -0.37
CA VAL A 190 8.70 -16.60 -0.04
C VAL A 190 8.49 -18.05 0.36
N SER A 191 9.55 -18.86 0.48
CA SER A 191 9.43 -20.27 0.87
C SER A 191 8.73 -20.44 2.21
N GLY A 192 9.00 -19.56 3.17
CA GLY A 192 8.38 -19.60 4.50
C GLY A 192 6.87 -19.35 4.50
N LEU A 193 6.28 -18.83 3.41
CA LEU A 193 4.83 -18.63 3.31
C LEU A 193 4.05 -19.95 3.20
N GLU A 194 4.67 -21.00 2.62
CA GLU A 194 4.05 -22.33 2.51
C GLU A 194 3.78 -22.94 3.89
N ALA A 195 4.70 -22.76 4.84
CA ALA A 195 4.53 -23.23 6.21
C ALA A 195 3.39 -22.51 6.95
N LEU A 196 3.21 -21.21 6.68
CA LEU A 196 2.12 -20.41 7.27
C LEU A 196 0.75 -20.78 6.70
N GLU A 197 0.70 -21.21 5.44
CA GLU A 197 -0.52 -21.72 4.81
C GLU A 197 -0.94 -23.07 5.43
N GLY A 198 0.02 -23.97 5.66
CA GLY A 198 -0.23 -25.31 6.23
C GLY A 198 -0.56 -25.32 7.72
N GLY A 199 -0.14 -24.31 8.49
CA GLY A 199 -0.41 -24.20 9.93
C GLY A 199 -1.83 -23.73 10.30
N GLY A 200 -2.68 -23.44 9.31
CA GLY A 200 -4.02 -22.86 9.49
C GLY A 200 -5.17 -23.83 9.79
N ALA A 201 -4.91 -25.12 9.98
CA ALA A 201 -5.94 -26.11 10.34
C ALA A 201 -5.53 -26.92 11.57
N PRO A 202 -6.16 -26.74 12.75
CA PRO A 202 -6.25 -27.83 13.70
C PRO A 202 -7.23 -28.86 13.11
N ALA A 203 -6.70 -30.02 12.72
CA ALA A 203 -7.52 -31.21 12.59
C ALA A 203 -8.09 -31.55 13.98
N GLN A 204 -9.41 -31.44 14.13
CA GLN A 204 -10.19 -32.16 15.13
C GLN A 204 -11.35 -32.84 14.41
#